data_AF-A0A1Y3PU21-F1
#
_entry.id   AF-A0A1Y3PU21-F1
#
_cell.length_a   1.000
_cell.length_b   1.000
_cell.length_c   1.000
_cell.angle_alpha   90.00
_cell.angle_beta   90.00
_cell.angle_gamma   90.00
#
_symmetry.space_group_name_H-M   'P 1'
#
loop_
_entity.id
_entity.type
_entity.pdbx_description
1 polymer ?
#
loop_
_entity_poly.entity_id
_entity_poly.type
_entity_poly.pdbx_seq_one_letter_code
_entity_poly.pdbx_strand_id
1 'polypeptide(L)'
;MRQYGVLVVDDSAFMRRAISKIIESDGQLYTVGAARNGQEAVEKVQRLRPDVVTMDVEMPEMNGLQALRQIQKVSPVPVVMLSSFTGVGTKATLDALELGAVDVFLKSDLLKDPLDPDSVKEFLERIKAAAVARIPEATRPMAYPEHPHVQKQSASQIDLVIIGSSTGGPSALQTVLPRFAPDFPVPILVVQHMPPGFTKSFADRFNHLCNLHVKEAEDGDLLEPGTIFIAPSGFQTLIEERRNGSKCLRIQAESPIPTLYKPSVDVTLLSAAPIFGGRLLAVILTGMGVDGLEGCKKVKEHHGRVVVEAEESCVVYGMPKAVFEAGYADRQMALSSIYPFILSHV
;
A
#
# COMPACT_ATOMS: atom_id res chain seq x y z
N MET A 1 -13.51 25.57 -3.04
CA MET A 1 -12.77 24.28 -3.16
C MET A 1 -13.76 23.24 -3.65
N ARG A 2 -13.33 22.27 -4.47
CA ARG A 2 -14.17 21.13 -4.85
C ARG A 2 -14.50 20.32 -3.58
N GLN A 3 -15.75 19.90 -3.42
CA GLN A 3 -16.16 18.99 -2.36
C GLN A 3 -16.38 17.59 -2.95
N TYR A 4 -16.11 16.55 -2.17
CA TYR A 4 -16.28 15.15 -2.58
C TYR A 4 -17.43 14.50 -1.82
N GLY A 5 -18.34 13.87 -2.55
CA GLY A 5 -19.51 13.18 -2.00
C GLY A 5 -19.17 11.75 -1.60
N VAL A 6 -19.35 11.43 -0.31
CA VAL A 6 -19.07 10.11 0.27
C VAL A 6 -20.38 9.36 0.51
N LEU A 7 -20.47 8.12 0.03
CA LEU A 7 -21.53 7.19 0.41
C LEU A 7 -21.07 6.34 1.60
N VAL A 8 -21.77 6.44 2.73
CA VAL A 8 -21.42 5.70 3.97
C VAL A 8 -22.23 4.42 4.07
N VAL A 9 -21.57 3.26 4.06
CA VAL A 9 -22.22 1.95 4.08
C VAL A 9 -21.79 1.15 5.30
N ASP A 10 -22.75 0.84 6.16
CA ASP A 10 -22.57 0.08 7.40
C ASP A 10 -23.93 -0.42 7.86
N ASP A 11 -24.06 -1.59 8.48
CA ASP A 11 -25.35 -2.11 8.94
C ASP A 11 -25.88 -1.40 10.20
N SER A 12 -24.97 -0.86 11.01
CA SER A 12 -25.28 -0.12 12.23
C SER A 12 -25.65 1.34 11.97
N ALA A 13 -26.86 1.72 12.39
CA ALA A 13 -27.32 3.11 12.31
C ALA A 13 -26.44 4.08 13.12
N PHE A 14 -25.84 3.59 14.21
CA PHE A 14 -24.89 4.36 15.00
C PHE A 14 -23.59 4.61 14.22
N MET A 15 -23.02 3.57 13.61
CA MET A 15 -21.79 3.68 12.81
C MET A 15 -21.96 4.64 11.64
N ARG A 16 -23.07 4.50 10.87
CA ARG A 16 -23.35 5.42 9.76
C ARG A 16 -23.38 6.87 10.21
N ARG A 17 -23.98 7.17 11.38
CA ARG A 17 -24.02 8.52 11.95
C ARG A 17 -22.65 9.00 12.41
N ALA A 18 -21.88 8.15 13.10
CA ALA A 18 -20.55 8.49 13.59
C ALA A 18 -19.60 8.80 12.44
N ILE A 19 -19.52 7.92 11.44
CA ILE A 19 -18.68 8.08 10.25
C ILE A 19 -19.10 9.32 9.45
N SER A 20 -20.42 9.52 9.23
CA SER A 20 -20.91 10.71 8.51
C SER A 20 -20.49 12.01 9.23
N LYS A 21 -20.59 12.05 10.56
CA LYS A 21 -20.17 13.22 11.35
C LYS A 21 -18.67 13.48 11.26
N ILE A 22 -17.85 12.41 11.24
CA ILE A 22 -16.40 12.53 11.02
C ILE A 22 -16.13 13.11 9.63
N ILE A 23 -16.75 12.54 8.59
CA ILE A 23 -16.62 13.01 7.20
C ILE A 23 -17.00 14.48 7.06
N GLU A 24 -18.16 14.87 7.61
CA GLU A 24 -18.69 16.24 7.54
C GLU A 24 -17.90 17.24 8.39
N SER A 25 -17.00 16.78 9.26
CA SER A 25 -16.08 17.66 9.98
C SER A 25 -14.97 18.23 9.08
N ASP A 26 -14.73 17.60 7.92
CA ASP A 26 -13.83 18.11 6.88
C ASP A 26 -14.61 18.95 5.87
N GLY A 27 -14.20 20.21 5.67
CA GLY A 27 -14.90 21.12 4.75
C GLY A 27 -14.85 20.73 3.26
N GLN A 28 -14.03 19.74 2.88
CA GLN A 28 -13.91 19.22 1.52
C GLN A 28 -14.70 17.92 1.30
N LEU A 29 -15.29 17.33 2.33
CA LEU A 29 -16.06 16.10 2.24
C LEU A 29 -17.51 16.34 2.67
N TYR A 30 -18.45 15.61 2.08
CA TYR A 30 -19.85 15.60 2.53
C TYR A 30 -20.49 14.24 2.32
N THR A 31 -21.46 13.89 3.16
CA THR A 31 -22.20 12.63 3.03
C THR A 31 -23.28 12.79 1.94
N VAL A 32 -23.11 12.14 0.78
CA VAL A 32 -24.14 12.16 -0.29
C VAL A 32 -25.31 11.21 0.04
N GLY A 33 -25.06 10.22 0.89
CA GLY A 33 -26.07 9.31 1.38
C GLY A 33 -25.46 8.25 2.30
N ALA A 34 -26.33 7.41 2.87
CA ALA A 34 -25.90 6.28 3.67
C ALA A 34 -26.71 5.02 3.30
N ALA A 35 -26.11 3.83 3.33
CA ALA A 35 -26.77 2.55 3.01
C ALA A 35 -26.57 1.53 4.15
N ARG A 36 -27.56 0.67 4.39
CA ARG A 36 -27.58 -0.27 5.53
C ARG A 36 -27.13 -1.69 5.19
N ASN A 37 -26.90 -1.99 3.92
CA ASN A 37 -26.41 -3.27 3.42
C ASN A 37 -25.80 -3.11 2.02
N GLY A 38 -25.19 -4.18 1.50
CA GLY A 38 -24.55 -4.17 0.19
C GLY A 38 -25.50 -3.91 -0.98
N GLN A 39 -26.74 -4.42 -0.92
CA GLN A 39 -27.72 -4.26 -1.99
C GLN A 39 -28.13 -2.79 -2.15
N GLU A 40 -28.46 -2.12 -1.03
CA GLU A 40 -28.77 -0.70 -1.02
C GLU A 40 -27.58 0.15 -1.44
N ALA A 41 -26.35 -0.28 -1.11
CA ALA A 41 -25.14 0.40 -1.54
C ALA A 41 -24.98 0.39 -3.06
N VAL A 42 -25.15 -0.77 -3.72
CA VAL A 42 -25.08 -0.87 -5.19
C VAL A 42 -26.09 0.05 -5.87
N GLU A 43 -27.34 0.05 -5.40
CA GLU A 43 -28.41 0.90 -5.92
C GLU A 43 -28.09 2.39 -5.75
N LYS A 44 -27.59 2.78 -4.56
CA LYS A 44 -27.23 4.16 -4.26
C LYS A 44 -25.98 4.63 -5.00
N VAL A 45 -25.00 3.77 -5.27
CA VAL A 45 -23.86 4.13 -6.12
C VAL A 45 -24.33 4.53 -7.52
N GLN A 46 -25.20 3.74 -8.14
CA GLN A 46 -25.73 4.05 -9.47
C GLN A 46 -26.55 5.34 -9.50
N ARG A 47 -27.37 5.56 -8.46
CA ARG A 47 -28.28 6.70 -8.38
C ARG A 47 -27.60 8.00 -7.98
N LEU A 48 -26.76 7.96 -6.95
CA LEU A 48 -26.16 9.14 -6.32
C LEU A 48 -24.79 9.49 -6.91
N ARG A 49 -24.13 8.55 -7.59
CA ARG A 49 -22.79 8.70 -8.19
C ARG A 49 -21.80 9.36 -7.21
N PRO A 50 -21.55 8.75 -6.03
CA PRO A 50 -20.57 9.27 -5.07
C PRO A 50 -19.16 9.33 -5.70
N ASP A 51 -18.31 10.21 -5.18
CA ASP A 51 -16.88 10.24 -5.53
C ASP A 51 -16.12 9.08 -4.85
N VAL A 52 -16.58 8.64 -3.67
CA VAL A 52 -16.00 7.52 -2.91
C VAL A 52 -17.04 6.84 -2.02
N VAL A 53 -16.85 5.55 -1.76
CA VAL A 53 -17.68 4.76 -0.86
C VAL A 53 -16.85 4.28 0.33
N THR A 54 -17.34 4.49 1.55
CA THR A 54 -16.84 3.77 2.73
C THR A 54 -17.72 2.56 2.96
N MET A 55 -17.13 1.36 2.98
CA MET A 55 -17.87 0.10 2.96
C MET A 55 -17.50 -0.80 4.12
N ASP A 56 -18.44 -1.08 4.99
CA ASP A 56 -18.31 -2.19 5.94
C ASP A 56 -18.11 -3.53 5.23
N VAL A 57 -17.21 -4.35 5.76
CA VAL A 57 -17.00 -5.73 5.30
C VAL A 57 -18.17 -6.63 5.71
N GLU A 58 -18.64 -6.53 6.95
CA GLU A 58 -19.56 -7.48 7.56
C GLU A 58 -20.97 -6.89 7.65
N MET A 59 -21.85 -7.28 6.72
CA MET A 59 -23.24 -6.83 6.70
C MET A 59 -24.20 -7.98 6.38
N PRO A 60 -25.45 -7.94 6.86
CA PRO A 60 -26.46 -8.93 6.51
C PRO A 60 -26.86 -8.85 5.04
N GLU A 61 -27.51 -9.92 4.55
CA GLU A 61 -27.98 -10.08 3.17
C GLU A 61 -26.84 -10.10 2.16
N MET A 62 -26.38 -8.92 1.73
CA MET A 62 -25.22 -8.76 0.86
C MET A 62 -24.10 -8.10 1.65
N ASN A 63 -23.01 -8.85 1.86
CA ASN A 63 -21.84 -8.36 2.59
C ASN A 63 -21.02 -7.37 1.74
N GLY A 64 -20.05 -6.69 2.37
CA GLY A 64 -19.23 -5.67 1.73
C GLY A 64 -18.42 -6.17 0.54
N LEU A 65 -17.91 -7.41 0.59
CA LEU A 65 -17.13 -7.99 -0.52
C LEU A 65 -17.99 -8.30 -1.74
N GLN A 66 -19.22 -8.80 -1.51
CA GLN A 66 -20.20 -9.03 -2.57
C GLN A 66 -20.62 -7.69 -3.19
N ALA A 67 -20.88 -6.68 -2.36
CA ALA A 67 -21.21 -5.34 -2.82
C ALA A 67 -20.08 -4.73 -3.64
N LEU A 68 -18.84 -4.79 -3.15
CA LEU A 68 -17.64 -4.32 -3.86
C LEU A 68 -17.51 -4.96 -5.24
N ARG A 69 -17.64 -6.30 -5.34
CA ARG A 69 -17.62 -7.01 -6.63
C ARG A 69 -18.67 -6.51 -7.60
N GLN A 70 -19.87 -6.21 -7.12
CA GLN A 70 -20.97 -5.76 -7.96
C GLN A 70 -20.80 -4.29 -8.37
N ILE A 71 -20.35 -3.43 -7.45
CA ILE A 71 -20.00 -2.04 -7.71
C ILE A 71 -18.93 -1.96 -8.79
N GLN A 72 -17.82 -2.69 -8.63
CA GLN A 72 -16.71 -2.70 -9.60
C GLN A 72 -17.11 -3.25 -10.98
N LYS A 73 -18.20 -4.01 -11.09
CA LYS A 73 -18.71 -4.52 -12.38
C LYS A 73 -19.68 -3.56 -13.04
N VAL A 74 -20.57 -2.93 -12.28
CA VAL A 74 -21.73 -2.23 -12.83
C VAL A 74 -21.55 -0.72 -12.86
N SER A 75 -20.91 -0.15 -11.83
CA SER A 75 -20.65 1.28 -11.72
C SER A 75 -19.40 1.49 -10.86
N PRO A 76 -18.20 1.26 -11.42
CA PRO A 76 -16.96 1.37 -10.66
C PRO A 76 -16.85 2.74 -9.98
N VAL A 77 -16.59 2.71 -8.67
CA VAL A 77 -16.29 3.88 -7.83
C VAL A 77 -15.21 3.47 -6.84
N PRO A 78 -14.30 4.36 -6.42
CA PRO A 78 -13.35 4.07 -5.35
C PRO A 78 -14.07 3.60 -4.08
N VAL A 79 -13.63 2.47 -3.53
CA VAL A 79 -14.17 1.91 -2.29
C VAL A 79 -13.05 1.80 -1.26
N VAL A 80 -13.26 2.40 -0.09
CA VAL A 80 -12.44 2.21 1.11
C VAL A 80 -13.18 1.29 2.05
N MET A 81 -12.59 0.13 2.34
CA MET A 81 -13.22 -0.85 3.23
C MET A 81 -13.00 -0.45 4.69
N LEU A 82 -14.02 -0.67 5.52
CA LEU A 82 -13.97 -0.51 6.96
C LEU A 82 -14.01 -1.89 7.59
N SER A 83 -12.88 -2.35 8.12
CA SER A 83 -12.74 -3.69 8.69
C SER A 83 -12.73 -3.68 10.22
N SER A 84 -13.19 -4.78 10.81
CA SER A 84 -12.93 -5.14 12.20
C SER A 84 -11.51 -5.70 12.36
N PHE A 85 -10.92 -5.59 13.55
CA PHE A 85 -9.66 -6.25 13.92
C PHE A 85 -9.95 -7.69 14.38
N THR A 86 -10.42 -8.53 13.47
CA THR A 86 -10.62 -9.97 13.74
C THR A 86 -9.89 -10.78 12.69
N GLY A 87 -9.50 -12.03 12.98
CA GLY A 87 -8.84 -12.89 12.00
C GLY A 87 -9.68 -13.11 10.72
N VAL A 88 -11.01 -13.08 10.85
CA VAL A 88 -11.95 -13.09 9.71
C VAL A 88 -11.86 -11.78 8.92
N GLY A 89 -11.84 -10.64 9.62
CA GLY A 89 -11.66 -9.30 9.04
C GLY A 89 -10.33 -9.15 8.28
N THR A 90 -9.24 -9.74 8.77
CA THR A 90 -7.93 -9.70 8.09
C THR A 90 -7.96 -10.39 6.73
N LYS A 91 -8.53 -11.60 6.65
CA LYS A 91 -8.65 -12.31 5.38
C LYS A 91 -9.59 -11.58 4.41
N ALA A 92 -10.74 -11.12 4.92
CA ALA A 92 -11.71 -10.40 4.12
C ALA A 92 -11.15 -9.08 3.56
N THR A 93 -10.27 -8.40 4.31
CA THR A 93 -9.56 -7.19 3.87
C THR A 93 -8.65 -7.46 2.67
N LEU A 94 -7.86 -8.54 2.71
CA LEU A 94 -7.00 -8.92 1.59
C LEU A 94 -7.82 -9.29 0.35
N ASP A 95 -8.91 -10.05 0.55
CA ASP A 95 -9.85 -10.34 -0.53
C ASP A 95 -10.46 -9.05 -1.09
N ALA A 96 -10.75 -8.04 -0.27
CA ALA A 96 -11.28 -6.76 -0.75
C ALA A 96 -10.29 -6.02 -1.65
N LEU A 97 -9.02 -5.97 -1.27
CA LEU A 97 -7.95 -5.34 -2.05
C LEU A 97 -7.79 -6.04 -3.41
N GLU A 98 -7.83 -7.37 -3.46
CA GLU A 98 -7.85 -8.17 -4.70
C GLU A 98 -9.07 -7.86 -5.59
N LEU A 99 -10.21 -7.54 -4.97
CA LEU A 99 -11.45 -7.19 -5.65
C LEU A 99 -11.52 -5.74 -6.11
N GLY A 100 -10.44 -4.96 -5.92
CA GLY A 100 -10.34 -3.58 -6.38
C GLY A 100 -10.75 -2.54 -5.33
N ALA A 101 -10.77 -2.88 -4.04
CA ALA A 101 -10.78 -1.86 -3.00
C ALA A 101 -9.51 -1.00 -3.10
N VAL A 102 -9.67 0.31 -2.93
CA VAL A 102 -8.56 1.27 -3.01
C VAL A 102 -7.72 1.26 -1.74
N ASP A 103 -8.37 1.10 -0.60
CA ASP A 103 -7.73 1.09 0.71
C ASP A 103 -8.61 0.35 1.74
N VAL A 104 -8.03 0.05 2.90
CA VAL A 104 -8.74 -0.48 4.06
C VAL A 104 -8.37 0.31 5.32
N PHE A 105 -9.38 0.59 6.15
CA PHE A 105 -9.24 1.28 7.42
C PHE A 105 -9.88 0.46 8.55
N LEU A 106 -9.31 0.55 9.76
CA LEU A 106 -9.86 -0.13 10.93
C LEU A 106 -11.00 0.69 11.54
N LYS A 107 -12.17 0.05 11.68
CA LYS A 107 -13.33 0.66 12.34
C LYS A 107 -13.05 1.03 13.79
N SER A 108 -12.27 0.21 14.49
CA SER A 108 -11.94 0.43 15.91
C SER A 108 -11.27 1.77 16.13
N ASP A 109 -10.48 2.27 15.17
CA ASP A 109 -9.79 3.55 15.27
C ASP A 109 -10.74 4.75 15.18
N LEU A 110 -11.90 4.57 14.54
CA LEU A 110 -12.97 5.56 14.47
C LEU A 110 -13.91 5.54 15.69
N LEU A 111 -13.71 4.59 16.61
CA LEU A 111 -14.61 4.33 17.75
C LEU A 111 -13.92 4.43 19.11
N LYS A 112 -12.63 4.79 19.15
CA LYS A 112 -11.91 4.97 20.42
C LYS A 112 -12.58 6.06 21.27
N ASP A 113 -12.58 5.88 22.59
CA ASP A 113 -13.01 6.90 23.54
C ASP A 113 -11.85 7.20 24.52
N PRO A 114 -11.22 8.39 24.46
CA PRO A 114 -11.50 9.47 23.53
C PRO A 114 -11.11 9.12 22.08
N LEU A 115 -11.79 9.77 21.11
CA LEU A 115 -11.45 9.64 19.70
C LEU A 115 -10.04 10.17 19.47
N ASP A 116 -9.19 9.40 18.82
CA ASP A 116 -7.82 9.80 18.50
C ASP A 116 -7.81 10.80 17.31
N PRO A 117 -7.39 12.06 17.50
CA PRO A 117 -7.39 13.05 16.43
C PRO A 117 -6.53 12.67 15.23
N ASP A 118 -5.43 11.94 15.46
CA ASP A 118 -4.53 11.52 14.39
C ASP A 118 -5.19 10.44 13.52
N SER A 119 -5.86 9.45 14.14
CA SER A 119 -6.67 8.45 13.44
C SER A 119 -7.78 9.08 12.58
N VAL A 120 -8.45 10.12 13.09
CA VAL A 120 -9.50 10.85 12.35
C VAL A 120 -8.91 11.58 11.15
N LYS A 121 -7.81 12.31 11.37
CA LYS A 121 -7.14 13.04 10.30
C LYS A 121 -6.68 12.07 9.20
N GLU A 122 -6.05 10.97 9.58
CA GLU A 122 -5.61 9.94 8.65
C GLU A 122 -6.78 9.35 7.85
N PHE A 123 -7.90 9.04 8.52
CA PHE A 123 -9.10 8.55 7.85
C PHE A 123 -9.59 9.54 6.79
N LEU A 124 -9.75 10.82 7.15
CA LEU A 124 -10.22 11.86 6.23
C LEU A 124 -9.25 12.07 5.05
N GLU A 125 -7.95 12.02 5.29
CA GLU A 125 -6.93 12.11 4.24
C GLU A 125 -7.03 10.91 3.27
N ARG A 126 -7.16 9.68 3.79
CA ARG A 126 -7.34 8.48 2.95
C ARG A 126 -8.63 8.52 2.13
N ILE A 127 -9.74 9.02 2.70
CA ILE A 127 -10.99 9.22 1.95
C ILE A 127 -10.81 10.25 0.82
N LYS A 128 -10.12 11.38 1.09
CA LYS A 128 -9.82 12.37 0.05
C LYS A 128 -8.91 11.81 -1.04
N ALA A 129 -7.89 11.04 -0.67
CA ALA A 129 -7.03 10.37 -1.62
C ALA A 129 -7.79 9.36 -2.48
N ALA A 130 -8.70 8.58 -1.87
CA ALA A 130 -9.56 7.64 -2.58
C ALA A 130 -10.58 8.36 -3.50
N ALA A 131 -11.13 9.51 -3.11
CA ALA A 131 -12.08 10.26 -3.92
C ALA A 131 -11.50 10.81 -5.23
N VAL A 132 -10.18 10.98 -5.29
CA VAL A 132 -9.44 11.36 -6.52
C VAL A 132 -8.67 10.19 -7.11
N ALA A 133 -8.77 9.00 -6.51
CA ALA A 133 -8.02 7.85 -6.95
C ALA A 133 -8.46 7.41 -8.34
N ARG A 134 -7.48 7.02 -9.13
CA ARG A 134 -7.76 6.36 -10.41
C ARG A 134 -8.24 4.95 -10.07
N ILE A 135 -9.49 4.65 -10.40
CA ILE A 135 -9.97 3.27 -10.36
C ILE A 135 -9.15 2.55 -11.42
N PRO A 136 -8.35 1.52 -11.05
CA PRO A 136 -7.72 0.70 -12.06
C PRO A 136 -8.82 0.18 -12.97
N GLU A 137 -8.76 0.45 -14.28
CA GLU A 137 -9.57 -0.33 -15.22
C GLU A 137 -9.28 -1.78 -14.86
N ALA A 138 -10.31 -2.51 -14.39
CA ALA A 138 -10.17 -3.88 -13.89
C ALA A 138 -9.26 -4.60 -14.86
N THR A 139 -8.00 -4.79 -14.44
CA THR A 139 -6.99 -5.28 -15.34
C THR A 139 -7.47 -6.68 -15.64
N ARG A 140 -7.99 -6.88 -16.86
CA ARG A 140 -8.01 -8.22 -17.47
C ARG A 140 -6.68 -8.82 -17.10
N PRO A 141 -6.62 -10.05 -16.56
CA PRO A 141 -5.35 -10.67 -16.22
C PRO A 141 -4.46 -10.47 -17.43
N MET A 142 -3.52 -9.53 -17.33
CA MET A 142 -2.61 -9.31 -18.42
C MET A 142 -1.83 -10.60 -18.40
N ALA A 143 -2.02 -11.41 -19.44
CA ALA A 143 -1.03 -12.41 -19.78
C ALA A 143 0.26 -11.59 -19.91
N TYR A 144 1.03 -11.52 -18.83
CA TYR A 144 2.31 -10.86 -18.86
C TYR A 144 3.10 -11.65 -19.89
N PRO A 145 3.54 -11.01 -20.99
CA PRO A 145 4.33 -11.72 -21.98
C PRO A 145 5.49 -12.40 -21.26
N GLU A 146 5.79 -13.63 -21.69
CA GLU A 146 6.87 -14.46 -21.17
C GLU A 146 8.14 -13.64 -20.94
N HIS A 147 8.86 -14.01 -19.87
CA HIS A 147 10.12 -13.41 -19.41
C HIS A 147 10.88 -12.74 -20.55
N PRO A 148 10.94 -11.40 -20.60
CA PRO A 148 11.78 -10.73 -21.57
C PRO A 148 13.19 -11.27 -21.39
N HIS A 149 13.80 -11.78 -22.46
CA HIS A 149 15.24 -12.00 -22.48
C HIS A 149 15.91 -10.62 -22.39
N VAL A 150 16.13 -10.15 -21.16
CA VAL A 150 16.85 -8.90 -20.91
C VAL A 150 18.31 -9.16 -21.26
N GLN A 151 18.81 -8.46 -22.27
CA GLN A 151 20.25 -8.41 -22.55
C GLN A 151 20.94 -7.81 -21.32
N LYS A 152 21.84 -8.57 -20.70
CA LYS A 152 22.68 -8.12 -19.57
C LYS A 152 23.45 -6.86 -19.98
N GLN A 153 22.96 -5.68 -19.61
CA GLN A 153 23.78 -4.48 -19.62
C GLN A 153 24.79 -4.56 -18.49
N SER A 154 25.98 -4.00 -18.71
CA SER A 154 27.13 -4.07 -17.80
C SER A 154 26.74 -3.77 -16.35
N ALA A 155 27.08 -4.72 -15.47
CA ALA A 155 26.61 -4.86 -14.11
C ALA A 155 26.77 -3.58 -13.25
N SER A 156 25.67 -2.87 -12.99
CA SER A 156 25.49 -2.29 -11.66
C SER A 156 24.89 -3.38 -10.79
N GLN A 157 25.66 -3.96 -9.86
CA GLN A 157 25.11 -4.95 -8.94
C GLN A 157 24.33 -4.21 -7.86
N ILE A 158 23.01 -4.18 -8.03
CA ILE A 158 22.11 -3.95 -6.91
C ILE A 158 22.23 -5.18 -5.99
N ASP A 159 22.30 -4.95 -4.68
CA ASP A 159 22.39 -5.99 -3.64
C ASP A 159 21.11 -6.08 -2.81
N LEU A 160 20.26 -5.06 -2.87
CA LEU A 160 18.98 -4.99 -2.15
C LEU A 160 18.00 -4.10 -2.92
N VAL A 161 16.76 -4.61 -3.04
CA VAL A 161 15.62 -3.82 -3.51
C VAL A 161 14.72 -3.49 -2.32
N ILE A 162 14.39 -2.22 -2.13
CA ILE A 162 13.40 -1.79 -1.13
C ILE A 162 12.21 -1.18 -1.87
N ILE A 163 11.00 -1.68 -1.61
CA ILE A 163 9.76 -1.23 -2.23
C ILE A 163 8.88 -0.58 -1.17
N GLY A 164 8.65 0.73 -1.27
CA GLY A 164 7.74 1.49 -0.41
C GLY A 164 6.38 1.72 -1.08
N SER A 165 5.28 1.53 -0.35
CA SER A 165 3.92 1.70 -0.89
C SER A 165 2.87 1.95 0.20
N SER A 166 1.71 2.51 -0.17
CA SER A 166 0.60 2.79 0.75
C SER A 166 -0.75 2.50 0.07
N THR A 167 -1.66 3.48 -0.04
CA THR A 167 -2.95 3.35 -0.74
C THR A 167 -2.76 2.92 -2.20
N GLY A 168 -3.46 1.85 -2.60
CA GLY A 168 -3.25 1.16 -3.89
C GLY A 168 -2.03 0.23 -3.95
N GLY A 169 -1.16 0.26 -2.94
CA GLY A 169 0.07 -0.54 -2.86
C GLY A 169 -0.15 -2.05 -2.98
N PRO A 170 -1.15 -2.65 -2.30
CA PRO A 170 -1.44 -4.08 -2.45
C PRO A 170 -1.66 -4.53 -3.91
N SER A 171 -2.43 -3.75 -4.69
CA SER A 171 -2.68 -4.03 -6.10
C SER A 171 -1.41 -3.86 -6.95
N ALA A 172 -0.63 -2.82 -6.65
CA ALA A 172 0.65 -2.57 -7.32
C ALA A 172 1.66 -3.70 -7.06
N LEU A 173 1.76 -4.16 -5.81
CA LEU A 173 2.63 -5.27 -5.42
C LEU A 173 2.20 -6.60 -6.05
N GLN A 174 0.89 -6.88 -6.18
CA GLN A 174 0.39 -8.05 -6.90
C GLN A 174 0.77 -8.06 -8.39
N THR A 175 0.96 -6.88 -8.99
CA THR A 175 1.42 -6.74 -10.37
C THR A 175 2.93 -6.98 -10.54
N VAL A 176 3.71 -6.74 -9.48
CA VAL A 176 5.19 -6.75 -9.53
C VAL A 176 5.78 -8.03 -8.95
N LEU A 177 5.43 -8.37 -7.70
CA LEU A 177 6.12 -9.42 -6.94
C LEU A 177 5.99 -10.85 -7.52
N PRO A 178 4.82 -11.29 -8.03
CA PRO A 178 4.68 -12.65 -8.56
C PRO A 178 5.56 -12.97 -9.78
N ARG A 179 6.12 -11.93 -10.41
CA ARG A 179 6.90 -12.06 -11.65
C ARG A 179 8.36 -12.44 -11.41
N PHE A 180 8.88 -12.30 -10.19
CA PHE A 180 10.26 -12.70 -9.87
C PHE A 180 10.42 -14.21 -9.95
N ALA A 181 11.52 -14.65 -10.56
CA ALA A 181 11.87 -16.07 -10.70
C ALA A 181 12.48 -16.61 -9.38
N PRO A 182 12.39 -17.92 -9.11
CA PRO A 182 12.95 -18.53 -7.89
C PRO A 182 14.43 -18.25 -7.62
N ASP A 183 15.21 -18.02 -8.68
CA ASP A 183 16.66 -17.77 -8.64
C ASP A 183 17.04 -16.28 -8.63
N PHE A 184 16.07 -15.40 -8.33
CA PHE A 184 16.32 -13.97 -8.24
C PHE A 184 17.43 -13.66 -7.20
N PRO A 185 18.53 -13.00 -7.59
CA PRO A 185 19.79 -13.11 -6.87
C PRO A 185 19.94 -12.12 -5.71
N VAL A 186 18.91 -11.33 -5.40
CA VAL A 186 18.95 -10.33 -4.31
C VAL A 186 17.68 -10.38 -3.46
N PRO A 187 17.76 -10.05 -2.16
CA PRO A 187 16.59 -9.87 -1.31
C PRO A 187 15.74 -8.67 -1.75
N ILE A 188 14.43 -8.76 -1.46
CA ILE A 188 13.48 -7.65 -1.61
C ILE A 188 12.87 -7.36 -0.24
N LEU A 189 12.89 -6.10 0.20
CA LEU A 189 12.18 -5.65 1.40
C LEU A 189 11.02 -4.74 0.98
N VAL A 190 9.80 -5.11 1.36
CA VAL A 190 8.58 -4.36 1.08
C VAL A 190 8.12 -3.67 2.35
N VAL A 191 7.97 -2.35 2.26
CA VAL A 191 7.39 -1.49 3.30
C VAL A 191 6.04 -1.01 2.80
N GLN A 192 4.99 -1.69 3.24
CA GLN A 192 3.61 -1.38 2.89
C GLN A 192 2.90 -0.81 4.11
N HIS A 193 2.32 0.39 4.00
CA HIS A 193 1.50 0.95 5.07
C HIS A 193 0.21 0.14 5.20
N MET A 194 0.08 -0.60 6.29
CA MET A 194 -1.12 -1.36 6.64
C MET A 194 -1.36 -1.26 8.15
N PRO A 195 -2.61 -1.40 8.61
CA PRO A 195 -2.88 -1.47 10.03
C PRO A 195 -2.15 -2.66 10.69
N PRO A 196 -1.85 -2.58 12.02
CA PRO A 196 -1.31 -3.71 12.78
C PRO A 196 -2.09 -5.01 12.53
N GLY A 197 -1.40 -6.15 12.53
CA GLY A 197 -2.05 -7.47 12.38
C GLY A 197 -2.42 -7.89 10.95
N PHE A 198 -2.22 -7.04 9.93
CA PHE A 198 -2.50 -7.40 8.53
C PHE A 198 -1.27 -7.87 7.76
N THR A 199 -0.08 -7.38 8.11
CA THR A 199 1.17 -7.67 7.39
C THR A 199 1.54 -9.15 7.38
N LYS A 200 1.24 -9.90 8.46
CA LYS A 200 1.43 -11.35 8.48
C LYS A 200 0.58 -12.08 7.45
N SER A 201 -0.73 -11.82 7.46
CA SER A 201 -1.65 -12.43 6.47
C SER A 201 -1.35 -11.97 5.05
N PHE A 202 -0.89 -10.72 4.89
CA PHE A 202 -0.43 -10.18 3.62
C PHE A 202 0.78 -10.96 3.10
N ALA A 203 1.80 -11.16 3.94
CA ALA A 203 2.97 -11.95 3.60
C ALA A 203 2.62 -13.41 3.26
N ASP A 204 1.79 -14.06 4.07
CA ASP A 204 1.35 -15.44 3.83
C ASP A 204 0.59 -15.58 2.50
N ARG A 205 -0.23 -14.58 2.14
CA ARG A 205 -0.91 -14.52 0.83
C ARG A 205 0.10 -14.41 -0.31
N PHE A 206 1.06 -13.48 -0.23
CA PHE A 206 2.08 -13.34 -1.28
C PHE A 206 2.99 -14.56 -1.37
N ASN A 207 3.22 -15.29 -0.28
CA ASN A 207 3.97 -16.55 -0.31
C ASN A 207 3.27 -17.64 -1.12
N HIS A 208 1.96 -17.54 -1.34
CA HIS A 208 1.21 -18.41 -2.25
C HIS A 208 1.17 -17.91 -3.70
N LEU A 209 1.37 -16.61 -3.93
CA LEU A 209 1.28 -15.99 -5.26
C LEU A 209 2.64 -15.87 -5.94
N CYS A 210 3.72 -15.72 -5.17
CA CYS A 210 5.07 -15.50 -5.66
C CYS A 210 5.84 -16.81 -5.83
N ASN A 211 6.83 -16.80 -6.73
CA ASN A 211 7.80 -17.89 -6.84
C ASN A 211 8.94 -17.79 -5.82
N LEU A 212 9.13 -16.60 -5.24
CA LEU A 212 10.07 -16.35 -4.14
C LEU A 212 9.43 -16.68 -2.80
N HIS A 213 10.26 -17.03 -1.82
CA HIS A 213 9.78 -17.15 -0.45
C HIS A 213 9.37 -15.77 0.06
N VAL A 214 8.15 -15.64 0.57
CA VAL A 214 7.66 -14.39 1.17
C VAL A 214 7.35 -14.63 2.64
N LYS A 215 7.87 -13.76 3.51
CA LYS A 215 7.55 -13.78 4.94
C LYS A 215 7.41 -12.37 5.50
N GLU A 216 6.66 -12.24 6.59
CA GLU A 216 6.76 -11.05 7.44
C GLU A 216 8.13 -11.06 8.10
N ALA A 217 8.79 -9.90 8.13
CA ALA A 217 10.14 -9.76 8.66
C ALA A 217 10.16 -9.95 10.17
N GLU A 218 11.13 -10.71 10.64
CA GLU A 218 11.40 -10.96 12.05
C GLU A 218 12.74 -10.32 12.46
N ASP A 219 12.87 -9.98 13.74
CA ASP A 219 14.11 -9.40 14.26
C ASP A 219 15.28 -10.39 14.09
N GLY A 220 16.37 -9.90 13.48
CA GLY A 220 17.55 -10.69 13.21
C GLY A 220 17.53 -11.51 11.92
N ASP A 221 16.46 -11.45 11.12
CA ASP A 221 16.39 -12.08 9.80
C ASP A 221 17.58 -11.65 8.93
N LEU A 222 18.23 -12.61 8.28
CA LEU A 222 19.32 -12.33 7.34
C LEU A 222 18.73 -11.91 5.98
N LEU A 223 19.32 -10.89 5.36
CA LEU A 223 18.92 -10.44 4.03
C LEU A 223 19.48 -11.40 2.97
N GLU A 224 18.76 -12.49 2.72
CA GLU A 224 19.15 -13.56 1.82
C GLU A 224 18.48 -13.44 0.43
N PRO A 225 19.22 -13.71 -0.66
CA PRO A 225 18.64 -13.85 -2.00
C PRO A 225 17.44 -14.81 -2.05
N GLY A 226 16.52 -14.55 -2.98
CA GLY A 226 15.33 -15.39 -3.15
C GLY A 226 14.23 -15.19 -2.09
N THR A 227 14.36 -14.20 -1.20
CA THR A 227 13.36 -13.88 -0.17
C THR A 227 12.80 -12.47 -0.33
N ILE A 228 11.47 -12.36 -0.19
CA ILE A 228 10.74 -11.11 -0.05
C ILE A 228 10.32 -10.97 1.42
N PHE A 229 10.81 -9.92 2.07
CA PHE A 229 10.45 -9.56 3.44
C PHE A 229 9.35 -8.51 3.42
N ILE A 230 8.27 -8.71 4.17
CA ILE A 230 7.24 -7.71 4.41
C ILE A 230 7.48 -7.08 5.79
N ALA A 231 7.68 -5.77 5.85
CA ALA A 231 7.87 -5.05 7.10
C ALA A 231 6.61 -5.18 8.01
N PRO A 232 6.73 -5.59 9.29
CA PRO A 232 5.60 -5.77 10.18
C PRO A 232 4.95 -4.45 10.60
N SER A 233 3.62 -4.38 10.53
CA SER A 233 2.83 -3.26 11.02
C SER A 233 2.92 -3.09 12.53
N GLY A 234 2.96 -1.83 12.98
CA GLY A 234 3.17 -1.46 14.39
C GLY A 234 4.63 -1.33 14.80
N PHE A 235 5.58 -1.75 13.95
CA PHE A 235 7.02 -1.67 14.20
C PHE A 235 7.74 -0.94 13.06
N GLN A 236 8.99 -0.56 13.31
CA GLN A 236 9.92 -0.13 12.29
C GLN A 236 10.83 -1.27 11.87
N THR A 237 11.16 -1.32 10.59
CA THR A 237 12.13 -2.26 10.02
C THR A 237 13.37 -1.50 9.60
N LEU A 238 14.48 -1.73 10.29
CA LEU A 238 15.79 -1.17 9.98
C LEU A 238 16.70 -2.26 9.43
N ILE A 239 17.80 -1.85 8.81
CA ILE A 239 18.87 -2.75 8.39
C ILE A 239 20.13 -2.45 9.20
N GLU A 240 20.79 -3.52 9.64
CA GLU A 240 22.07 -3.45 10.34
C GLU A 240 23.11 -4.36 9.67
N GLU A 241 24.38 -3.97 9.77
CA GLU A 241 25.51 -4.80 9.38
C GLU A 241 26.17 -5.38 10.63
N ARG A 242 26.21 -6.71 10.70
CA ARG A 242 26.88 -7.42 11.79
C ARG A 242 28.40 -7.39 11.60
N ARG A 243 29.14 -7.69 12.68
CA ARG A 243 30.62 -7.70 12.68
C ARG A 243 31.25 -8.66 11.65
N ASN A 244 30.52 -9.71 11.25
CA ASN A 244 30.94 -10.67 10.23
C ASN A 244 30.62 -10.19 8.79
N GLY A 245 30.10 -8.97 8.62
CA GLY A 245 29.70 -8.39 7.33
C GLY A 245 28.31 -8.83 6.84
N SER A 246 27.61 -9.72 7.56
CA SER A 246 26.25 -10.12 7.17
C SER A 246 25.26 -8.99 7.48
N LYS A 247 24.30 -8.77 6.60
CA LYS A 247 23.27 -7.73 6.75
C LYS A 247 21.99 -8.38 7.25
N CYS A 248 21.38 -7.81 8.29
CA CYS A 248 20.16 -8.34 8.90
C CYS A 248 19.12 -7.26 9.13
N LEU A 249 17.87 -7.69 9.24
CA LEU A 249 16.76 -6.84 9.64
C LEU A 249 16.75 -6.67 11.16
N ARG A 250 16.41 -5.46 11.60
CA ARG A 250 16.15 -5.12 13.00
C ARG A 250 14.73 -4.59 13.11
N ILE A 251 13.92 -5.22 13.95
CA ILE A 251 12.51 -4.86 14.16
C ILE A 251 12.38 -4.22 15.54
N GLN A 252 11.90 -2.97 15.58
CA GLN A 252 11.77 -2.23 16.85
C GLN A 252 10.49 -1.38 16.90
N ALA A 253 9.95 -1.18 18.09
CA ALA A 253 8.71 -0.42 18.27
C ALA A 253 8.97 1.10 18.18
N GLU A 254 10.12 1.55 18.67
CA GLU A 254 10.53 2.95 18.68
C GLU A 254 11.01 3.38 17.30
N SER A 255 10.56 4.56 16.86
CA SER A 255 11.04 5.16 15.62
C SER A 255 12.27 6.02 15.89
N PRO A 256 13.35 5.91 15.10
CA PRO A 256 14.53 6.77 15.25
C PRO A 256 14.26 8.21 14.78
N ILE A 257 13.21 8.42 13.99
CA ILE A 257 12.76 9.72 13.50
C ILE A 257 11.27 9.93 13.79
N PRO A 258 10.79 11.18 13.93
CA PRO A 258 9.36 11.47 13.96
C PRO A 258 8.70 10.98 12.67
N THR A 259 7.73 10.09 12.79
CA THR A 259 6.95 9.57 11.65
C THR A 259 5.57 9.17 12.13
N LEU A 260 4.59 9.30 11.23
CA LEU A 260 3.21 8.89 11.46
C LEU A 260 3.02 7.39 11.22
N TYR A 261 3.90 6.75 10.44
CA TYR A 261 3.70 5.40 9.96
C TYR A 261 4.63 4.38 10.66
N LYS A 262 4.06 3.22 10.96
CA LYS A 262 4.78 2.04 11.46
C LYS A 262 4.26 0.79 10.71
N PRO A 263 4.95 0.31 9.67
CA PRO A 263 6.31 0.70 9.26
C PRO A 263 6.35 2.00 8.46
N SER A 264 7.50 2.69 8.49
CA SER A 264 7.79 3.88 7.67
C SER A 264 8.87 3.58 6.63
N VAL A 265 8.63 4.01 5.40
CA VAL A 265 9.55 3.85 4.27
C VAL A 265 10.84 4.63 4.52
N ASP A 266 10.73 5.87 5.02
CA ASP A 266 11.87 6.72 5.37
C ASP A 266 12.78 6.03 6.38
N VAL A 267 12.24 5.46 7.45
CA VAL A 267 13.02 4.79 8.49
C VAL A 267 13.87 3.66 7.90
N THR A 268 13.24 2.82 7.07
CA THR A 268 13.93 1.70 6.42
C THR A 268 15.02 2.21 5.48
N LEU A 269 14.71 3.15 4.58
CA LEU A 269 15.67 3.70 3.62
C LEU A 269 16.84 4.44 4.28
N LEU A 270 16.58 5.20 5.35
CA LEU A 270 17.60 5.92 6.11
C LEU A 270 18.64 4.97 6.71
N SER A 271 18.20 3.79 7.18
CA SER A 271 19.12 2.75 7.70
C SER A 271 19.86 2.00 6.58
N ALA A 272 19.20 1.76 5.44
CA ALA A 272 19.75 0.99 4.34
C ALA A 272 20.78 1.76 3.50
N ALA A 273 20.51 3.04 3.22
CA ALA A 273 21.32 3.87 2.33
C ALA A 273 22.84 3.88 2.65
N PRO A 274 23.28 4.11 3.91
CA PRO A 274 24.70 4.10 4.24
C PRO A 274 25.36 2.71 4.14
N ILE A 275 24.59 1.63 4.27
CA ILE A 275 25.10 0.24 4.28
C ILE A 275 25.31 -0.30 2.85
N PHE A 276 24.40 0.03 1.93
CA PHE A 276 24.41 -0.50 0.57
C PHE A 276 24.99 0.48 -0.45
N GLY A 277 24.91 1.79 -0.20
CA GLY A 277 25.39 2.82 -1.11
C GLY A 277 24.79 2.69 -2.51
N GLY A 278 25.65 2.75 -3.53
CA GLY A 278 25.26 2.60 -4.94
C GLY A 278 24.65 1.25 -5.33
N ARG A 279 24.63 0.28 -4.41
CA ARG A 279 24.03 -1.06 -4.59
C ARG A 279 22.60 -1.15 -4.06
N LEU A 280 22.02 -0.04 -3.60
CA LEU A 280 20.62 0.02 -3.18
C LEU A 280 19.72 0.49 -4.31
N LEU A 281 18.62 -0.23 -4.55
CA LEU A 281 17.51 0.23 -5.38
C LEU A 281 16.27 0.47 -4.51
N ALA A 282 15.86 1.72 -4.39
CA ALA A 282 14.59 2.10 -3.78
C ALA A 282 13.52 2.26 -4.87
N VAL A 283 12.36 1.68 -4.66
CA VAL A 283 11.19 1.77 -5.54
C VAL A 283 10.02 2.32 -4.74
N ILE A 284 9.50 3.48 -5.12
CA ILE A 284 8.36 4.12 -4.45
C ILE A 284 7.13 3.99 -5.35
N LEU A 285 6.15 3.22 -4.88
CA LEU A 285 4.90 2.98 -5.59
C LEU A 285 3.78 3.89 -5.06
N THR A 286 2.61 3.76 -5.68
CA THR A 286 1.36 4.42 -5.29
C THR A 286 1.16 4.48 -3.78
N GLY A 287 0.68 5.63 -3.33
CA GLY A 287 0.48 5.91 -1.92
C GLY A 287 0.21 7.38 -1.66
N MET A 288 -0.48 7.64 -0.56
CA MET A 288 -0.74 8.99 -0.06
C MET A 288 0.44 9.50 0.78
N GLY A 289 0.60 10.83 0.83
CA GLY A 289 1.57 11.48 1.71
C GLY A 289 2.96 11.56 1.09
N VAL A 290 3.98 11.65 1.95
CA VAL A 290 5.37 11.95 1.56
C VAL A 290 6.38 10.97 2.15
N ASP A 291 5.93 9.90 2.81
CA ASP A 291 6.87 8.89 3.35
C ASP A 291 7.67 8.25 2.22
N GLY A 292 8.96 8.04 2.46
CA GLY A 292 9.95 7.67 1.46
C GLY A 292 10.73 8.86 0.89
N LEU A 293 10.28 10.10 1.08
CA LEU A 293 10.96 11.29 0.57
C LEU A 293 12.35 11.50 1.18
N GLU A 294 12.45 11.55 2.50
CA GLU A 294 13.72 11.77 3.20
C GLU A 294 14.64 10.55 3.09
N GLY A 295 14.04 9.36 3.06
CA GLY A 295 14.71 8.11 2.74
C GLY A 295 15.34 8.13 1.35
N CYS A 296 14.59 8.48 0.31
CA CYS A 296 15.09 8.59 -1.05
C CYS A 296 16.18 9.65 -1.20
N LYS A 297 16.06 10.80 -0.53
CA LYS A 297 17.14 11.79 -0.44
C LYS A 297 18.42 11.14 0.09
N LYS A 298 18.33 10.37 1.18
CA LYS A 298 19.47 9.65 1.76
C LYS A 298 20.03 8.61 0.80
N VAL A 299 19.18 7.88 0.08
CA VAL A 299 19.61 6.94 -0.97
C VAL A 299 20.46 7.68 -2.01
N LYS A 300 20.03 8.85 -2.48
CA LYS A 300 20.77 9.65 -3.46
C LYS A 300 22.09 10.21 -2.92
N GLU A 301 22.12 10.67 -1.67
CA GLU A 301 23.36 11.09 -1.00
C GLU A 301 24.42 9.99 -0.96
N HIS A 302 23.99 8.72 -0.90
CA HIS A 302 24.86 7.54 -0.92
C HIS A 302 24.98 6.88 -2.30
N HIS A 303 24.62 7.59 -3.37
CA HIS A 303 24.71 7.16 -4.77
C HIS A 303 23.83 5.96 -5.14
N GLY A 304 22.86 5.59 -4.30
CA GLY A 304 21.85 4.59 -4.62
C GLY A 304 20.90 5.04 -5.72
N ARG A 305 20.09 4.11 -6.19
CA ARG A 305 19.11 4.32 -7.25
C ARG A 305 17.71 4.44 -6.67
N VAL A 306 16.93 5.36 -7.21
CA VAL A 306 15.53 5.61 -6.82
C VAL A 306 14.67 5.59 -8.08
N VAL A 307 13.65 4.75 -8.08
CA VAL A 307 12.62 4.73 -9.11
C VAL A 307 11.27 4.98 -8.47
N VAL A 308 10.43 5.73 -9.16
CA VAL A 308 9.08 6.03 -8.72
C VAL A 308 8.06 5.57 -9.76
N GLU A 309 6.91 5.15 -9.28
CA GLU A 309 5.77 4.87 -10.14
C GLU A 309 5.27 6.16 -10.83
N ALA A 310 4.88 6.05 -12.10
CA ALA A 310 4.35 7.16 -12.86
C ALA A 310 2.88 7.44 -12.53
N GLU A 311 2.49 8.72 -12.64
CA GLU A 311 1.15 9.18 -12.32
C GLU A 311 0.06 8.39 -13.07
N GLU A 312 0.33 7.99 -14.31
CA GLU A 312 -0.64 7.27 -15.13
C GLU A 312 -1.05 5.91 -14.60
N SER A 313 -0.17 5.24 -13.84
CA SER A 313 -0.46 3.91 -13.27
C SER A 313 -0.78 3.94 -11.78
N CYS A 314 -0.48 5.04 -11.07
CA CYS A 314 -0.79 5.15 -9.65
C CYS A 314 -2.30 5.20 -9.41
N VAL A 315 -2.74 4.48 -8.37
CA VAL A 315 -4.08 4.68 -7.79
C VAL A 315 -4.11 6.03 -7.06
N VAL A 316 -3.09 6.32 -6.25
CA VAL A 316 -2.87 7.60 -5.56
C VAL A 316 -1.44 8.08 -5.82
N TYR A 317 -1.31 9.19 -6.54
CA TYR A 317 -0.01 9.79 -6.89
C TYR A 317 0.45 10.81 -5.83
N GLY A 318 0.72 10.34 -4.61
CA GLY A 318 1.23 11.13 -3.49
C GLY A 318 2.71 10.88 -3.22
N MET A 319 3.04 9.70 -2.68
CA MET A 319 4.43 9.32 -2.34
C MET A 319 5.36 9.38 -3.57
N PRO A 320 5.01 8.81 -4.75
CA PRO A 320 5.85 8.91 -5.94
C PRO A 320 6.04 10.36 -6.40
N LYS A 321 4.98 11.17 -6.32
CA LYS A 321 4.99 12.59 -6.69
C LYS A 321 5.98 13.37 -5.83
N ALA A 322 5.92 13.20 -4.51
CA ALA A 322 6.79 13.91 -3.58
C ALA A 322 8.27 13.64 -3.90
N VAL A 323 8.63 12.38 -4.13
CA VAL A 323 10.00 11.97 -4.48
C VAL A 323 10.42 12.49 -5.85
N PHE A 324 9.52 12.46 -6.83
CA PHE A 324 9.78 12.95 -8.19
C PHE A 324 10.00 14.47 -8.22
N GLU A 325 9.09 15.25 -7.64
CA GLU A 325 9.14 16.72 -7.62
C GLU A 325 10.34 17.25 -6.84
N ALA A 326 10.81 16.51 -5.82
CA ALA A 326 12.02 16.83 -5.09
C ALA A 326 13.31 16.52 -5.87
N GLY A 327 13.22 15.88 -7.05
CA GLY A 327 14.37 15.56 -7.90
C GLY A 327 15.19 14.37 -7.42
N TYR A 328 14.65 13.52 -6.53
CA TYR A 328 15.36 12.35 -6.03
C TYR A 328 15.14 11.10 -6.88
N ALA A 329 14.15 11.08 -7.78
CA ALA A 329 13.91 9.96 -8.68
C ALA A 329 14.87 9.97 -9.87
N ASP A 330 15.55 8.84 -10.12
CA ASP A 330 16.34 8.64 -11.35
C ASP A 330 15.44 8.42 -12.57
N ARG A 331 14.29 7.76 -12.34
CA ARG A 331 13.27 7.52 -13.35
C ARG A 331 11.88 7.51 -12.74
N GLN A 332 10.94 8.03 -13.51
CA GLN A 332 9.52 7.81 -13.34
C GLN A 332 9.04 6.86 -14.45
N MET A 333 8.30 5.81 -14.10
CA MET A 333 7.81 4.84 -15.07
C MET A 333 6.50 4.19 -14.66
N ALA A 334 5.70 3.79 -15.65
CA ALA A 334 4.48 3.03 -15.41
C ALA A 334 4.77 1.73 -14.65
N LEU A 335 3.83 1.31 -13.81
CA LEU A 335 3.91 0.11 -12.97
C LEU A 335 4.34 -1.15 -13.75
N SER A 336 3.86 -1.30 -14.99
CA SER A 336 4.19 -2.43 -15.87
C SER A 336 5.70 -2.54 -16.19
N SER A 337 6.42 -1.41 -16.13
CA SER A 337 7.85 -1.27 -16.42
C SER A 337 8.74 -1.40 -15.19
N ILE A 338 8.18 -1.40 -13.97
CA ILE A 338 8.94 -1.51 -12.72
C ILE A 338 9.66 -2.86 -12.64
N TYR A 339 8.95 -3.98 -12.85
CA TYR A 339 9.57 -5.31 -12.82
C TYR A 339 10.68 -5.48 -13.87
N PRO A 340 10.46 -5.17 -15.17
CA PRO A 340 11.53 -5.24 -16.18
C PRO A 340 12.74 -4.37 -15.82
N PHE A 341 12.51 -3.20 -15.22
CA PHE A 341 13.58 -2.33 -14.76
C PHE A 341 14.37 -2.96 -13.62
N ILE A 342 13.72 -3.53 -12.59
CA ILE A 342 14.41 -4.21 -11.49
C ILE A 342 15.29 -5.33 -12.06
N LEU A 343 14.74 -6.15 -12.97
CA LEU A 343 15.45 -7.28 -13.57
C LEU A 343 16.67 -6.86 -14.40
N SER A 344 16.64 -5.68 -15.05
CA SER A 344 17.78 -5.20 -15.83
C SER A 344 18.93 -4.62 -14.99
N HIS A 345 18.75 -4.48 -13.67
CA HIS A 345 19.68 -3.81 -12.76
C HIS A 345 20.22 -4.72 -11.66
N VAL A 346 19.82 -5.98 -11.66
CA VAL A 346 20.20 -7.01 -10.69
C VAL A 346 20.96 -8.09 -11.45
#